data_AF-C4IEU1-F1
#
_entry.id   AF-C4IEU1-F1
#
_cell.length_a   1.000
_cell.length_b   1.000
_cell.length_c   1.000
_cell.angle_alpha   90.00
_cell.angle_beta   90.00
_cell.angle_gamma   90.00
#
_symmetry.space_group_name_H-M   'P 1'
#
loop_
_entity.id
_entity.type
_entity.pdbx_description
1 polymer ?
#
loop_
_entity_poly.entity_id
_entity_poly.type
_entity_poly.pdbx_seq_one_letter_code
_entity_poly.pdbx_strand_id
1 'polypeptide(L)'
;MNVLIISNLILCLIFLIVYLYIKNTISGHLFYNVILLDILMYFAFPILVFLINIILYLNLNNLYILAVCAPLTIPTYKIISRAIKFVLDYKLYKNYEDQIFNELIELLDSMSIYVDKRNIVLNIYKRNNIISCDVYIKILDIENKTKKKDELKFKLTDAFKNINFNIIFDVKFNYKR
;
A
#
# COMPACT_ATOMS: atom_id res chain seq x y z
N MET A 1 24.16 -8.78 34.67
CA MET A 1 22.95 -7.96 34.45
C MET A 1 23.27 -6.66 33.72
N ASN A 2 24.10 -5.78 34.29
CA ASN A 2 24.40 -4.48 33.69
C ASN A 2 25.20 -4.56 32.38
N VAL A 3 26.14 -5.51 32.26
CA VAL A 3 27.02 -5.59 31.07
C VAL A 3 26.24 -5.85 29.78
N LEU A 4 25.21 -6.70 29.81
CA LEU A 4 24.42 -7.09 28.63
C LEU A 4 23.42 -5.99 28.22
N ILE A 5 22.84 -5.30 29.20
CA ILE A 5 21.96 -4.15 28.96
C ILE A 5 22.78 -2.97 28.44
N ILE A 6 23.95 -2.72 29.04
CA ILE A 6 24.89 -1.67 28.62
C ILE A 6 25.44 -1.97 27.23
N SER A 7 25.83 -3.22 26.92
CA SER A 7 26.31 -3.59 25.59
C SER A 7 25.23 -3.38 24.52
N ASN A 8 23.98 -3.76 24.81
CA ASN A 8 22.87 -3.55 23.88
C ASN A 8 22.50 -2.07 23.71
N LEU A 9 22.56 -1.26 24.78
CA LEU A 9 22.39 0.19 24.69
C LEU A 9 23.51 0.83 23.85
N ILE A 10 24.77 0.43 24.04
CA ILE A 10 25.91 0.92 23.27
C ILE A 10 25.76 0.52 21.79
N LEU A 11 25.38 -0.73 21.50
CA LEU A 11 25.13 -1.19 20.12
C LEU A 11 24.01 -0.40 19.44
N CYS A 12 22.89 -0.17 20.11
CA CYS A 12 21.81 0.69 19.60
C CYS A 12 22.29 2.12 19.33
N LEU A 13 23.16 2.67 20.19
CA LEU A 13 23.69 4.02 20.05
C LEU A 13 24.67 4.13 18.87
N ILE A 14 25.51 3.12 18.67
CA ILE A 14 26.39 3.00 17.49
C ILE A 14 25.55 2.92 16.21
N PHE A 15 24.52 2.08 16.17
CA PHE A 15 23.65 1.99 15.00
C PHE A 15 22.88 3.27 14.72
N LEU A 16 22.45 4.00 15.76
CA LEU A 16 21.83 5.31 15.62
C LEU A 16 22.80 6.34 15.01
N ILE A 17 24.06 6.37 15.46
CA ILE A 17 25.08 7.27 14.91
C ILE A 17 25.36 6.95 13.45
N VAL A 18 25.55 5.67 13.11
CA VAL A 18 25.76 5.21 11.73
C VAL A 18 24.57 5.58 10.85
N TYR A 19 23.35 5.38 11.34
CA TYR A 19 22.12 5.79 10.66
C TYR A 19 22.07 7.30 10.38
N LEU A 20 22.36 8.14 11.39
CA LEU A 20 22.34 9.59 11.24
C LEU A 20 23.42 10.07 10.25
N TYR A 21 24.60 9.45 10.27
CA TYR A 21 25.68 9.73 9.33
C TYR A 21 25.28 9.39 7.89
N ILE A 22 24.72 8.19 7.67
CA ILE A 22 24.25 7.74 6.36
C ILE A 22 23.11 8.63 5.85
N LYS A 23 22.13 8.96 6.72
CA LYS A 23 21.02 9.85 6.37
C LYS A 23 21.47 11.24 5.92
N ASN A 24 22.50 11.79 6.57
CA ASN A 24 23.01 13.13 6.26
C ASN A 24 23.96 13.15 5.05
N THR A 25 24.53 12.02 4.65
CA THR A 25 25.45 11.92 3.51
C THR A 25 24.76 11.58 2.19
N ILE A 26 23.58 10.97 2.23
CA ILE A 26 22.84 10.61 1.01
C ILE A 26 22.11 11.84 0.46
N SER A 27 22.68 12.46 -0.57
CA SER A 27 22.00 13.48 -1.38
C SER A 27 21.07 12.82 -2.42
N GLY A 28 19.86 13.39 -2.58
CA GLY A 28 19.01 13.39 -3.79
C GLY A 28 18.54 12.08 -4.44
N HIS A 29 19.33 11.02 -4.51
CA HIS A 29 18.97 9.73 -5.11
C HIS A 29 18.16 8.89 -4.11
N LEU A 30 16.90 9.25 -4.00
CA LEU A 30 16.03 9.01 -2.83
C LEU A 30 15.22 7.70 -2.83
N PHE A 31 15.34 6.81 -3.82
CA PHE A 31 14.54 5.57 -3.79
C PHE A 31 15.35 4.33 -3.39
N TYR A 32 16.44 4.04 -4.11
CA TYR A 32 17.26 2.85 -3.83
C TYR A 32 17.92 2.93 -2.44
N ASN A 33 18.43 4.11 -2.09
CA ASN A 33 19.09 4.31 -0.81
C ASN A 33 18.11 4.29 0.37
N VAL A 34 16.87 4.75 0.19
CA VAL A 34 15.82 4.65 1.22
C VAL A 34 15.36 3.20 1.39
N ILE A 35 15.22 2.43 0.30
CA ILE A 35 14.90 1.00 0.37
C ILE A 35 16.01 0.22 1.05
N LEU A 36 17.28 0.48 0.71
CA LEU A 36 18.43 -0.18 1.33
C LEU A 36 18.52 0.15 2.83
N LEU A 37 18.30 1.41 3.19
CA LEU A 37 18.26 1.87 4.58
C LEU A 37 17.12 1.19 5.36
N ASP A 38 15.94 1.09 4.75
CA ASP A 38 14.79 0.38 5.33
C ASP A 38 15.11 -1.11 5.51
N ILE A 39 15.70 -1.80 4.52
CA ILE A 39 16.06 -3.21 4.64
C ILE A 39 17.08 -3.42 5.77
N LEU A 40 18.11 -2.56 5.85
CA LEU A 40 19.13 -2.64 6.90
C LEU A 40 18.53 -2.41 8.29
N MET A 41 17.68 -1.38 8.44
CA MET A 41 17.08 -1.01 9.72
C MET A 41 15.99 -1.96 10.19
N TYR A 42 15.15 -2.48 9.28
CA TYR A 42 14.02 -3.33 9.65
C TYR A 42 14.38 -4.80 9.73
N PHE A 43 15.36 -5.29 8.96
CA PHE A 43 15.66 -6.71 8.91
C PHE A 43 17.07 -7.01 9.41
N ALA A 44 18.10 -6.37 8.85
CA ALA A 44 19.48 -6.75 9.16
C ALA A 44 19.85 -6.48 10.62
N PHE A 45 19.55 -5.29 11.16
CA PHE A 45 19.91 -4.95 12.54
C PHE A 45 19.16 -5.77 13.60
N PRO A 46 17.83 -5.92 13.53
CA PRO A 46 17.09 -6.80 14.46
C PRO A 46 17.59 -8.25 14.47
N ILE A 47 17.89 -8.82 13.29
CA ILE A 47 18.40 -10.18 13.15
C ILE A 47 19.82 -10.28 13.74
N LEU A 48 20.67 -9.30 13.48
CA LEU A 48 22.04 -9.29 13.99
C LEU A 48 22.06 -9.17 15.52
N VAL A 49 21.23 -8.30 16.11
CA VAL A 49 21.07 -8.20 17.57
C VAL A 49 20.47 -9.49 18.15
N PHE A 50 19.50 -10.11 17.46
CA PHE A 50 18.94 -11.41 17.84
C PHE A 50 20.01 -12.52 17.85
N LEU A 51 20.86 -12.61 16.82
CA LEU A 51 21.95 -13.59 16.73
C LEU A 51 23.01 -13.38 17.81
N ILE A 52 23.41 -12.14 18.06
CA ILE A 52 24.33 -11.80 19.17
C ILE A 52 23.70 -12.21 20.51
N ASN A 53 22.41 -11.92 20.70
CA ASN A 53 21.68 -12.32 21.90
C ASN A 53 21.58 -13.85 22.03
N ILE A 54 21.43 -14.63 20.94
CA ILE A 54 21.47 -16.10 20.98
C ILE A 54 22.85 -16.61 21.41
N ILE A 55 23.93 -16.06 20.85
CA ILE A 55 25.29 -16.47 21.19
C ILE A 55 25.58 -16.18 22.67
N LEU A 56 25.11 -15.04 23.18
CA LEU A 56 25.19 -14.68 24.60
C LEU A 56 24.25 -15.53 25.48
N TYR A 57 23.10 -15.96 24.96
CA TYR A 57 22.09 -16.79 25.65
C TYR A 57 22.57 -18.22 25.89
N LEU A 58 23.40 -18.80 25.00
CA LEU A 58 24.01 -20.12 25.19
C LEU A 58 24.83 -20.23 26.50
N ASN A 59 25.12 -19.10 27.16
CA ASN A 59 25.84 -19.03 28.43
C ASN A 59 24.99 -18.69 29.68
N LEU A 60 23.67 -18.45 29.59
CA LEU A 60 22.86 -17.97 30.73
C LEU A 60 21.45 -18.59 30.84
N ASN A 61 21.07 -18.99 32.06
CA ASN A 61 19.85 -19.75 32.42
C ASN A 61 18.49 -19.12 32.01
N ASN A 62 17.53 -20.01 31.73
CA ASN A 62 16.12 -19.96 31.29
C ASN A 62 15.22 -18.68 31.33
N LEU A 63 15.63 -17.52 31.87
CA LEU A 63 14.76 -16.32 31.98
C LEU A 63 14.94 -15.27 30.87
N TYR A 64 15.84 -15.48 29.89
CA TYR A 64 16.24 -14.44 28.93
C TYR A 64 15.55 -14.49 27.55
N ILE A 65 14.54 -15.35 27.36
CA ILE A 65 13.86 -15.52 26.06
C ILE A 65 13.24 -14.20 25.56
N LEU A 66 12.67 -13.40 26.46
CA LEU A 66 12.05 -12.11 26.12
C LEU A 66 13.06 -11.07 25.63
N ALA A 67 14.27 -11.03 26.20
CA ALA A 67 15.32 -10.10 25.78
C ALA A 67 15.94 -10.51 24.43
N VAL A 68 16.01 -11.81 24.17
CA VAL A 68 16.46 -12.35 22.88
C VAL A 68 15.45 -11.98 21.79
N CYS A 69 14.14 -12.13 22.04
CA CYS A 69 13.10 -11.88 21.03
C CYS A 69 12.73 -10.40 20.85
N ALA A 70 13.01 -9.52 21.82
CA ALA A 70 12.65 -8.10 21.78
C ALA A 70 13.08 -7.35 20.49
N PRO A 71 14.28 -7.54 19.93
CA PRO A 71 14.70 -6.86 18.70
C PRO A 71 13.81 -7.21 17.50
N LEU A 72 13.28 -8.44 17.43
CA LEU A 72 12.39 -8.88 16.36
C LEU A 72 10.97 -8.33 16.49
N THR A 73 10.55 -7.88 17.68
CA THR A 73 9.17 -7.41 17.90
C THR A 73 8.81 -6.18 17.07
N ILE A 74 9.77 -5.26 16.84
CA ILE A 74 9.56 -4.01 16.08
C ILE A 74 9.26 -4.30 14.60
N PRO A 75 10.08 -5.08 13.85
CA PRO A 75 9.75 -5.41 12.47
C PRO A 75 8.50 -6.29 12.35
N THR A 76 8.29 -7.23 13.27
CA THR A 76 7.08 -8.08 13.27
C THR A 76 5.82 -7.24 13.47
N TYR A 77 5.81 -6.32 14.44
CA TYR A 77 4.70 -5.39 14.65
C TYR A 77 4.42 -4.54 13.39
N LYS A 78 5.45 -4.04 12.72
CA LYS A 78 5.29 -3.20 11.53
C LYS A 78 4.75 -3.97 10.32
N ILE A 79 5.16 -5.23 10.13
CA ILE A 79 4.62 -6.12 9.10
C ILE A 79 3.14 -6.39 9.40
N ILE A 80 2.83 -6.76 10.65
CA ILE A 80 1.46 -7.04 11.07
C ILE A 80 0.58 -5.79 10.92
N SER A 81 1.04 -4.61 11.34
CA SER A 81 0.25 -3.37 11.23
C SER A 81 -0.02 -2.98 9.77
N ARG A 82 0.96 -3.19 8.87
CA ARG A 82 0.76 -3.02 7.42
C ARG A 82 -0.26 -4.01 6.86
N ALA A 83 -0.18 -5.28 7.26
CA ALA A 83 -1.13 -6.30 6.82
C ALA A 83 -2.55 -6.02 7.32
N ILE A 84 -2.70 -5.64 8.59
CA ILE A 84 -3.99 -5.22 9.17
C ILE A 84 -4.54 -4.00 8.43
N LYS A 85 -3.71 -2.98 8.20
CA LYS A 85 -4.11 -1.79 7.45
C LYS A 85 -4.57 -2.16 6.03
N PHE A 86 -3.85 -3.05 5.35
CA PHE A 86 -4.23 -3.54 4.03
C PHE A 86 -5.59 -4.24 4.03
N VAL A 87 -5.85 -5.11 5.02
CA VAL A 87 -7.15 -5.81 5.15
C VAL A 87 -8.29 -4.82 5.43
N LEU A 88 -8.07 -3.83 6.30
CA LEU A 88 -9.05 -2.79 6.60
C LEU A 88 -9.34 -1.91 5.38
N ASP A 89 -8.30 -1.46 4.69
CA ASP A 89 -8.41 -0.66 3.47
C ASP A 89 -9.14 -1.48 2.37
N TYR A 90 -8.81 -2.77 2.20
CA TYR A 90 -9.49 -3.67 1.26
C TYR A 90 -10.98 -3.80 1.55
N LYS A 91 -11.37 -4.00 2.82
CA LYS A 91 -12.78 -4.10 3.22
C LYS A 91 -13.54 -2.79 2.93
N LEU A 92 -12.91 -1.65 3.21
CA LEU A 92 -13.48 -0.34 2.88
C LEU A 92 -13.64 -0.17 1.37
N TYR A 93 -12.61 -0.48 0.57
CA TYR A 93 -12.67 -0.36 -0.89
C TYR A 93 -13.73 -1.26 -1.51
N LYS A 94 -13.91 -2.48 -1.00
CA LYS A 94 -14.95 -3.39 -1.48
C LYS A 94 -16.37 -2.84 -1.28
N ASN A 95 -16.62 -2.18 -0.14
CA ASN A 95 -17.91 -1.51 0.08
C ASN A 95 -18.16 -0.36 -0.90
N TYR A 96 -17.11 0.42 -1.22
CA TYR A 96 -17.21 1.47 -2.25
C TYR A 96 -17.39 0.89 -3.65
N GLU A 97 -16.75 -0.24 -3.95
CA GLU A 97 -16.82 -0.90 -5.26
C GLU A 97 -18.26 -1.29 -5.61
N ASP A 98 -18.99 -1.92 -4.68
CA ASP A 98 -20.38 -2.32 -4.92
C ASP A 98 -21.31 -1.12 -5.14
N GLN A 99 -21.12 -0.04 -4.36
CA GLN A 99 -21.91 1.20 -4.50
C GLN A 99 -21.63 1.89 -5.83
N ILE A 100 -20.35 2.08 -6.17
CA ILE A 100 -19.93 2.71 -7.43
C ILE A 100 -20.40 1.88 -8.62
N PHE A 101 -20.34 0.56 -8.53
CA PHE A 101 -20.76 -0.32 -9.61
C PHE A 101 -22.26 -0.18 -9.90
N ASN A 102 -23.10 -0.16 -8.87
CA ASN A 102 -24.55 -0.01 -9.05
C ASN A 102 -24.90 1.35 -9.66
N GLU A 103 -24.35 2.43 -9.12
CA GLU A 103 -24.56 3.78 -9.64
C GLU A 103 -24.07 3.89 -11.09
N LEU A 104 -22.91 3.30 -11.41
CA LEU A 104 -22.36 3.28 -12.75
C LEU A 104 -23.31 2.61 -13.75
N ILE A 105 -23.91 1.47 -13.39
CA ILE A 105 -24.84 0.76 -14.27
C ILE A 105 -26.09 1.60 -14.52
N GLU A 106 -26.67 2.21 -13.50
CA GLU A 106 -27.84 3.09 -13.64
C GLU A 106 -27.53 4.31 -14.53
N LEU A 107 -26.36 4.92 -14.33
CA LEU A 107 -25.91 6.03 -15.17
C LEU A 107 -25.68 5.61 -16.61
N LEU A 108 -25.04 4.47 -16.85
CA LEU A 108 -24.84 3.94 -18.21
C LEU A 108 -26.17 3.64 -18.90
N ASP A 109 -27.13 3.05 -18.20
CA ASP A 109 -28.47 2.77 -18.73
C ASP A 109 -29.23 4.06 -19.07
N SER A 110 -29.17 5.07 -18.19
CA SER A 110 -29.74 6.41 -18.44
C SER A 110 -29.14 7.11 -19.67
N MET A 111 -27.91 6.75 -20.03
CA MET A 111 -27.19 7.26 -21.19
C MET A 111 -27.34 6.37 -22.43
N SER A 112 -28.19 5.33 -22.35
CA SER A 112 -28.38 4.31 -23.39
C SER A 112 -27.07 3.61 -23.80
N ILE A 113 -26.19 3.36 -22.83
CA ILE A 113 -24.91 2.67 -23.00
C ILE A 113 -25.01 1.28 -22.38
N TYR A 114 -25.08 0.25 -23.21
CA TYR A 114 -25.21 -1.13 -22.75
C TYR A 114 -23.85 -1.82 -22.69
N VAL A 115 -23.46 -2.25 -21.49
CA VAL A 115 -22.17 -2.90 -21.23
C VAL A 115 -22.37 -4.10 -20.33
N ASP A 116 -21.80 -5.25 -20.72
CA ASP A 116 -21.72 -6.42 -19.85
C ASP A 116 -20.88 -6.09 -18.61
N LYS A 117 -21.35 -6.48 -17.42
CA LYS A 117 -20.60 -6.35 -16.15
C LYS A 117 -19.14 -6.81 -16.28
N ARG A 118 -18.86 -7.85 -17.06
CA ARG A 118 -17.49 -8.39 -17.28
C ARG A 118 -16.57 -7.42 -18.01
N ASN A 119 -17.11 -6.43 -18.68
CA ASN A 119 -16.39 -5.40 -19.43
C ASN A 119 -16.13 -4.14 -18.59
N ILE A 120 -16.58 -4.10 -17.34
CA ILE A 120 -16.36 -3.00 -16.41
C ILE A 120 -15.34 -3.45 -15.37
N VAL A 121 -14.28 -2.66 -15.18
CA VAL A 121 -13.28 -2.87 -14.13
C VAL A 121 -13.15 -1.59 -13.32
N LEU A 122 -13.32 -1.70 -12.01
CA LEU A 122 -13.15 -0.61 -11.05
C LEU A 122 -11.86 -0.83 -10.27
N ASN A 123 -10.97 0.16 -10.28
CA ASN A 123 -9.76 0.15 -9.47
C ASN A 123 -9.81 1.31 -8.49
N ILE A 124 -10.07 1.00 -7.22
CA ILE A 124 -10.15 2.00 -6.14
C ILE A 124 -8.82 2.03 -5.39
N TYR A 125 -8.28 3.22 -5.19
CA TYR A 125 -7.02 3.42 -4.47
C TYR A 125 -7.01 4.75 -3.73
N LYS A 126 -6.15 4.84 -2.71
CA LYS A 126 -5.93 6.08 -1.95
C LYS A 126 -4.54 6.63 -2.22
N ARG A 127 -4.47 7.86 -2.73
CA ARG A 127 -3.21 8.58 -2.97
C ARG A 127 -3.26 9.93 -2.27
N ASN A 128 -2.27 10.22 -1.42
CA ASN A 128 -2.16 11.49 -0.69
C ASN A 128 -3.45 11.89 0.05
N ASN A 129 -4.06 10.94 0.77
CA ASN A 129 -5.34 11.08 1.46
C ASN A 129 -6.59 11.29 0.59
N ILE A 130 -6.47 11.31 -0.72
CA ILE A 130 -7.60 11.38 -1.66
C ILE A 130 -7.93 9.96 -2.13
N ILE A 131 -9.22 9.61 -2.10
CA ILE A 131 -9.72 8.36 -2.69
C ILE A 131 -9.94 8.61 -4.18
N SER A 132 -9.41 7.72 -5.00
CA SER A 132 -9.56 7.77 -6.46
C SER A 132 -10.08 6.43 -6.98
N CYS A 133 -10.85 6.50 -8.05
CA CYS A 133 -11.38 5.33 -8.74
C CYS A 133 -11.10 5.45 -10.24
N ASP A 134 -10.30 4.53 -10.77
CA ASP A 134 -10.19 4.34 -12.20
C ASP A 134 -11.30 3.39 -12.67
N VAL A 135 -12.14 3.87 -13.58
CA VAL A 135 -13.27 3.14 -14.17
C VAL A 135 -12.90 2.79 -15.60
N TYR A 136 -12.64 1.50 -15.86
CA TYR A 136 -12.37 0.99 -17.19
C TYR A 136 -13.62 0.32 -17.75
N ILE A 137 -14.09 0.80 -18.90
CA ILE A 137 -15.31 0.28 -19.52
C ILE A 137 -14.97 -0.11 -20.95
N LYS A 138 -15.11 -1.40 -21.24
CA LYS A 138 -14.93 -1.96 -22.59
C LYS A 138 -16.24 -1.92 -23.35
N ILE A 139 -16.29 -1.09 -24.39
CA ILE A 139 -17.49 -0.83 -25.17
C ILE A 139 -17.26 -1.17 -26.65
N LEU A 140 -18.32 -1.65 -27.30
CA LEU A 140 -18.42 -1.63 -28.76
C LEU A 140 -18.71 -0.18 -29.15
N ASP A 141 -18.11 0.29 -30.23
CA ASP A 141 -18.01 1.71 -30.64
C ASP A 141 -19.21 2.60 -30.25
N ILE A 142 -18.92 3.78 -29.70
CA ILE A 142 -19.93 4.71 -29.18
C ILE A 142 -19.76 6.08 -29.84
N GLU A 143 -20.85 6.57 -30.42
CA GLU A 143 -20.95 7.95 -30.89
C GLU A 143 -20.68 8.95 -29.75
N ASN A 144 -19.89 9.98 -30.03
CA ASN A 144 -19.54 11.03 -29.06
C ASN A 144 -18.88 10.50 -27.78
N LYS A 145 -18.01 9.49 -27.90
CA LYS A 145 -17.24 8.85 -26.82
C LYS A 145 -16.65 9.83 -25.80
N THR A 146 -16.02 10.92 -26.25
CA THR A 146 -15.40 11.93 -25.37
C THR A 146 -16.44 12.66 -24.54
N LYS A 147 -17.52 13.14 -25.18
CA LYS A 147 -18.62 13.82 -24.48
C LYS A 147 -19.29 12.90 -23.45
N LYS A 148 -19.60 11.66 -23.83
CA LYS A 148 -20.19 10.67 -22.92
C LYS A 148 -19.25 10.32 -21.75
N LYS A 149 -17.93 10.30 -21.99
CA LYS A 149 -16.93 10.08 -20.95
C LYS A 149 -16.94 11.20 -19.92
N ASP A 150 -16.95 12.44 -20.39
CA ASP A 150 -16.91 13.60 -19.52
C ASP A 150 -18.23 13.76 -18.75
N GLU A 151 -19.36 13.48 -19.38
CA GLU A 151 -20.67 13.46 -18.73
C GLU A 151 -20.75 12.39 -17.64
N LEU A 152 -20.30 11.16 -17.93
CA LEU A 152 -20.28 10.07 -16.95
C LEU A 152 -19.35 10.40 -15.78
N LYS A 153 -18.19 11.02 -16.07
CA LYS A 153 -17.23 11.45 -15.04
C LYS A 153 -17.84 12.50 -14.13
N PHE A 154 -18.52 13.48 -14.72
CA PHE A 154 -19.20 14.53 -13.98
C PHE A 154 -20.28 13.95 -13.06
N LYS A 155 -21.17 13.11 -13.59
CA LYS A 155 -22.26 12.48 -12.82
C LYS A 155 -21.74 11.60 -11.67
N LEU A 156 -20.73 10.76 -11.92
CA LEU A 156 -20.12 9.95 -10.86
C LEU A 156 -19.43 10.80 -9.78
N THR A 157 -18.76 11.88 -10.17
CA THR A 157 -18.13 12.80 -9.22
C THR A 157 -19.16 13.54 -8.38
N ASP A 158 -20.33 13.87 -8.94
CA ASP A 158 -21.43 14.50 -8.20
C ASP A 158 -22.09 13.52 -7.22
N ALA A 159 -22.31 12.27 -7.66
CA ALA A 159 -22.85 11.19 -6.82
C ALA A 159 -21.91 10.85 -5.63
N PHE A 160 -20.59 10.82 -5.88
CA PHE A 160 -19.59 10.54 -4.85
C PHE A 160 -18.59 11.68 -4.70
N LYS A 161 -19.03 12.77 -4.06
CA LYS A 161 -18.25 14.01 -3.83
C LYS A 161 -16.85 13.83 -3.22
N ASN A 162 -16.63 12.73 -2.52
CA ASN A 162 -15.38 12.42 -1.83
C ASN A 162 -14.43 11.51 -2.63
N ILE A 163 -14.82 11.12 -3.85
CA ILE A 163 -14.07 10.20 -4.71
C ILE A 163 -13.76 10.89 -6.03
N ASN A 164 -12.48 10.86 -6.40
CA ASN A 164 -12.05 11.39 -7.69
C ASN A 164 -12.10 10.29 -8.74
N PHE A 165 -12.93 10.45 -9.78
CA PHE A 165 -13.07 9.45 -10.83
C PHE A 165 -12.21 9.76 -12.04
N ASN A 166 -11.66 8.70 -12.61
CA ASN A 166 -11.01 8.73 -13.90
C ASN A 166 -11.64 7.66 -14.79
N ILE A 167 -12.26 8.08 -15.89
CA ILE A 167 -12.99 7.17 -16.77
C ILE A 167 -12.16 6.87 -18.01
N ILE A 168 -12.02 5.59 -18.32
CA ILE A 168 -11.28 5.07 -19.47
C ILE A 168 -12.21 4.17 -20.27
N PHE A 169 -12.66 4.69 -21.42
CA PHE A 169 -13.35 3.87 -22.40
C PHE A 169 -12.34 3.18 -23.32
N ASP A 170 -12.25 1.88 -23.20
CA ASP A 170 -11.46 1.02 -24.09
C ASP A 170 -12.38 0.46 -25.18
N VAL A 171 -12.17 0.88 -26.43
CA VAL A 171 -13.05 0.48 -27.55
C VAL A 171 -12.51 -0.82 -28.10
N LYS A 172 -13.28 -1.91 -27.98
CA LYS A 172 -12.98 -3.13 -28.71
C LYS A 172 -13.36 -2.91 -30.17
N PHE A 173 -12.38 -2.84 -31.06
CA PHE A 173 -12.62 -3.04 -32.49
C PHE A 173 -13.13 -4.46 -32.67
N ASN A 174 -14.38 -4.60 -33.10
CA ASN A 174 -14.94 -5.88 -33.47
C ASN A 174 -14.34 -6.29 -34.81
N TYR A 175 -13.19 -6.97 -34.82
CA TYR A 175 -12.75 -7.71 -36.01
C TYR A 175 -13.64 -8.95 -36.14
N LYS A 176 -14.87 -8.76 -36.60
CA LYS A 176 -15.66 -9.83 -37.21
C LYS A 176 -15.98 -9.41 -38.64
N ARG A 177 -15.13 -9.91 -39.54
CA ARG A 177 -15.49 -10.16 -40.94
C ARG A 177 -16.59 -11.22 -40.98
#